data_AF-A0A9E2BFQ1-F1
#
_entry.id   AF-A0A9E2BFQ1-F1
#
_cell.length_a   1.000
_cell.length_b   1.000
_cell.length_c   1.000
_cell.angle_alpha   90.00
_cell.angle_beta   90.00
_cell.angle_gamma   90.00
#
_symmetry.space_group_name_H-M   'P 1'
#
loop_
_entity.id
_entity.type
_entity.pdbx_description
1 polymer ?
#
loop_
_entity_poly.entity_id
_entity_poly.type
_entity_poly.pdbx_seq_one_letter_code
_entity_poly.pdbx_strand_id
1 'polypeptide(L)'
;LMWTVTHMILNGDVAALILFGSLTALTVIGIASMDAKHRHRIGSDWPPLAAGTSIIPFGAIARGRNRLAIAEIGAWRPVVALAAFLVTLDLHVRVIGVSPLPPSLF
;
A
#
# COMPACT_ATOMS: atom_id res chain seq x y z
N LEU A 1 -0.39 -0.02 -4.99
CA LEU A 1 -0.55 -1.43 -5.42
C LEU A 1 -1.64 -2.17 -4.66
N MET A 2 -1.52 -2.46 -3.36
CA MET A 2 -2.55 -3.25 -2.65
C MET A 2 -3.96 -2.62 -2.76
N TRP A 3 -4.09 -1.32 -2.44
CA TRP A 3 -5.36 -0.61 -2.55
C TRP A 3 -5.94 -0.66 -3.97
N THR A 4 -5.14 -0.37 -4.99
CA THR A 4 -5.61 -0.37 -6.40
C THR A 4 -6.04 -1.77 -6.84
N VAL A 5 -5.25 -2.80 -6.52
CA VAL A 5 -5.58 -4.19 -6.88
C VAL A 5 -6.85 -4.66 -6.18
N THR A 6 -6.99 -4.40 -4.87
CA THR A 6 -8.18 -4.78 -4.12
C THR A 6 -9.44 -4.10 -4.66
N HIS A 7 -9.39 -2.80 -4.96
CA HIS A 7 -10.54 -2.08 -5.53
C HIS A 7 -10.87 -2.53 -6.96
N MET A 8 -9.85 -2.88 -7.74
CA MET A 8 -10.05 -3.45 -9.08
C MET A 8 -10.80 -4.79 -9.03
N ILE A 9 -10.40 -5.67 -8.10
CA ILE A 9 -10.99 -7.02 -7.97
C ILE A 9 -12.39 -6.96 -7.36
N LEU A 10 -12.59 -6.15 -6.30
CA LEU A 10 -13.83 -6.18 -5.52
C LEU A 10 -14.99 -5.41 -6.17
N ASN A 11 -14.73 -4.38 -6.98
CA ASN A 11 -15.80 -3.62 -7.64
C ASN A 11 -16.37 -4.33 -8.88
N GLY A 12 -15.53 -5.04 -9.64
CA GLY A 12 -15.98 -5.96 -10.70
C GLY A 12 -16.60 -5.32 -11.96
N ASP A 13 -16.54 -4.00 -12.11
CA ASP A 13 -17.08 -3.28 -13.28
C ASP A 13 -16.00 -2.66 -14.18
N VAL A 14 -16.39 -2.23 -15.39
CA VAL A 14 -15.48 -1.69 -16.41
C VAL A 14 -14.87 -0.35 -15.99
N ALA A 15 -15.63 0.51 -15.31
CA ALA A 15 -15.12 1.80 -14.86
C ALA A 15 -14.03 1.60 -13.78
N ALA A 16 -14.27 0.70 -12.84
CA ALA A 16 -13.29 0.27 -11.85
C ALA A 16 -12.05 -0.34 -12.50
N LEU A 17 -12.22 -1.20 -13.51
CA LEU A 17 -11.08 -1.78 -14.24
C LEU A 17 -10.21 -0.69 -14.89
N ILE A 18 -10.81 0.30 -15.55
CA ILE A 18 -10.06 1.39 -16.19
C ILE A 18 -9.34 2.25 -15.14
N LEU A 19 -10.07 2.69 -14.10
CA LEU A 19 -9.51 3.54 -13.05
C LEU A 19 -8.43 2.83 -12.24
N PHE A 20 -8.76 1.70 -11.62
CA PHE A 20 -7.82 1.01 -10.73
C PHE A 20 -6.76 0.23 -11.50
N GLY A 21 -7.04 -0.19 -12.74
CA GLY A 21 -6.05 -0.80 -13.63
C GLY A 21 -4.98 0.21 -14.05
N SER A 22 -5.38 1.41 -14.48
CA SER A 22 -4.42 2.48 -14.82
C SER A 22 -3.59 2.91 -13.61
N LEU A 23 -4.22 3.05 -12.43
CA LEU A 23 -3.50 3.31 -11.18
C LEU A 23 -2.58 2.16 -10.76
N THR A 24 -2.98 0.91 -10.99
CA THR A 24 -2.11 -0.26 -10.76
C THR A 24 -0.87 -0.19 -11.63
N ALA A 25 -1.04 0.04 -12.94
CA ALA A 25 0.07 0.22 -13.88
C ALA A 25 0.99 1.37 -13.45
N LEU A 26 0.41 2.53 -13.11
CA LEU A 26 1.15 3.69 -12.59
C LEU A 26 1.97 3.32 -11.36
N THR A 27 1.41 2.57 -10.40
CA THR A 27 2.14 2.20 -9.18
C THR A 27 3.27 1.21 -9.45
N VAL A 28 3.07 0.22 -10.33
CA VAL A 28 4.11 -0.76 -10.70
C VAL A 28 5.28 -0.05 -11.38
N ILE A 29 4.99 0.77 -12.39
CA ILE A 29 6.01 1.56 -13.10
C ILE A 29 6.68 2.55 -12.14
N GLY A 30 5.89 3.20 -11.29
CA GLY A 30 6.35 4.17 -10.31
C GLY A 30 7.36 3.57 -9.33
N ILE A 31 7.12 2.38 -8.81
CA ILE A 31 8.06 1.67 -7.91
C ILE A 31 9.43 1.51 -8.59
N ALA A 32 9.47 0.95 -9.80
CA ALA A 32 10.73 0.75 -10.53
C ALA A 32 11.44 2.09 -10.84
N SER A 33 10.69 3.10 -11.26
CA SER A 33 11.22 4.44 -11.54
C SER A 33 11.80 5.10 -10.29
N MET A 34 11.13 4.99 -9.15
CA MET A 34 11.59 5.58 -7.89
C MET A 34 12.86 4.90 -7.39
N ASP A 35 12.93 3.57 -7.45
CA ASP A 35 14.13 2.82 -7.04
C ASP A 35 15.33 3.17 -7.93
N ALA A 36 15.12 3.29 -9.25
CA ALA A 36 16.17 3.73 -10.17
C ALA A 36 16.69 5.13 -9.80
N LYS A 37 15.78 6.09 -9.58
CA LYS A 37 16.15 7.46 -9.17
C LYS A 37 16.90 7.48 -7.84
N HIS A 38 16.48 6.70 -6.85
CA HIS A 38 17.16 6.61 -5.56
C HIS A 38 18.55 5.98 -5.69
N ARG A 39 18.66 4.88 -6.44
CA ARG A 39 19.95 4.25 -6.76
C ARG A 39 20.93 5.23 -7.39
N HIS A 40 20.48 6.05 -8.34
CA HIS A 40 21.33 7.08 -8.94
C HIS A 40 21.71 8.19 -7.95
N ARG A 41 20.80 8.57 -7.03
CA ARG A 41 21.02 9.67 -6.08
C ARG A 41 22.01 9.31 -4.96
N ILE A 42 21.94 8.11 -4.41
CA ILE A 42 22.77 7.69 -3.26
C ILE A 42 23.90 6.72 -3.64
N GLY A 43 23.96 6.29 -4.90
CA GLY A 43 25.11 5.57 -5.46
C GLY A 43 25.49 4.31 -4.68
N SER A 44 26.70 4.28 -4.12
CA SER A 44 27.27 3.15 -3.39
C SER A 44 26.51 2.77 -2.11
N ASP A 45 25.71 3.68 -1.58
CA ASP A 45 24.92 3.43 -0.36
C ASP A 45 23.60 2.71 -0.67
N TRP A 46 23.23 2.58 -1.95
CA TRP A 46 22.00 1.89 -2.36
C TRP A 46 22.00 0.38 -2.11
N PRO A 47 23.03 -0.40 -2.49
CA PRO A 47 23.04 -1.85 -2.28
C PRO A 47 22.78 -2.30 -0.83
N PRO A 48 23.44 -1.74 0.22
CA PRO A 48 23.16 -2.15 1.59
C PRO A 48 21.75 -1.78 2.04
N LEU A 49 21.21 -0.63 1.61
CA LEU A 49 19.82 -0.24 1.90
C LEU A 49 18.81 -1.20 1.26
N ALA A 50 18.96 -1.46 -0.04
CA ALA A 50 18.07 -2.34 -0.80
C ALA A 50 18.10 -3.78 -0.29
N ALA A 51 19.23 -4.24 0.27
CA ALA A 51 19.36 -5.57 0.84
C ALA A 51 18.38 -5.83 2.00
N GLY A 52 17.94 -4.81 2.73
CA GLY A 52 17.02 -4.90 3.87
C GLY A 52 15.54 -4.68 3.56
N THR A 53 15.15 -4.38 2.31
CA THR A 53 13.78 -3.96 1.96
C THR A 53 13.07 -4.93 1.00
N SER A 54 11.76 -4.75 0.80
CA SER A 54 10.98 -5.53 -0.18
C SER A 54 9.74 -4.74 -0.61
N ILE A 55 9.36 -4.88 -1.88
CA ILE A 55 8.10 -4.36 -2.41
C ILE A 55 6.89 -5.20 -1.97
N ILE A 56 7.13 -6.44 -1.53
CA ILE A 56 6.10 -7.33 -1.00
C ILE A 56 6.01 -7.09 0.50
N PRO A 57 4.80 -6.82 1.05
CA PRO A 57 4.62 -6.64 2.49
C PRO A 57 5.25 -7.79 3.28
N PHE A 58 6.11 -7.44 4.25
CA PHE A 58 6.86 -8.38 5.10
C PHE A 58 7.82 -9.33 4.36
N GLY A 59 8.00 -9.21 3.05
CA GLY A 59 8.82 -10.12 2.24
C GLY A 59 10.31 -10.11 2.59
N ALA A 60 10.84 -9.01 3.14
CA ALA A 60 12.21 -8.96 3.66
C ALA A 60 12.35 -9.68 5.00
N ILE A 61 11.34 -9.56 5.87
CA ILE A 61 11.29 -10.21 7.18
C ILE A 61 11.17 -11.73 7.00
N ALA A 62 10.25 -12.19 6.16
CA ALA A 62 10.07 -13.61 5.86
C ALA A 62 11.34 -14.27 5.29
N ARG A 63 12.22 -13.50 4.64
CA ARG A 63 13.50 -13.98 4.10
C ARG A 63 14.69 -13.76 5.03
N GLY A 64 14.46 -13.31 6.27
CA GLY A 64 15.51 -13.04 7.26
C GLY A 64 16.42 -11.86 6.94
N ARG A 65 16.08 -11.03 5.95
CA ARG A 65 16.86 -9.85 5.55
C ARG A 65 16.56 -8.61 6.41
N ASN A 66 15.47 -8.68 7.18
CA ASN A 66 15.05 -7.63 8.10
C ASN A 66 14.30 -8.25 9.30
N ARG A 67 14.14 -7.49 10.39
CA ARG A 67 13.42 -7.92 11.60
C ARG A 67 12.32 -6.92 11.94
N LEU A 68 11.18 -7.42 12.41
CA LEU A 68 10.11 -6.56 12.92
C LEU A 68 10.42 -6.15 14.36
N ALA A 69 10.72 -4.87 14.58
CA ALA A 69 10.89 -4.30 15.91
C ALA A 69 9.61 -3.59 16.35
N ILE A 70 8.65 -4.33 16.92
CA ILE A 70 7.33 -3.79 17.31
C ILE A 70 7.46 -2.60 18.27
N ALA A 71 8.47 -2.62 19.14
CA ALA A 71 8.75 -1.53 20.08
C ALA A 71 9.03 -0.19 19.39
N GLU A 72 9.64 -0.18 18.20
CA GLU A 72 9.96 1.05 17.45
C GLU A 72 8.69 1.73 16.90
N ILE A 73 7.61 0.95 16.68
CA ILE A 73 6.32 1.46 16.20
C ILE A 73 5.64 2.27 17.30
N GLY A 74 5.79 1.89 18.56
CA GLY A 74 5.10 2.52 19.70
C GLY A 74 3.58 2.38 19.64
N ALA A 75 2.90 2.60 20.78
CA ALA A 75 1.46 2.39 20.88
C ALA A 75 0.62 3.42 20.13
N TRP A 76 1.12 4.64 19.91
CA TRP A 76 0.34 5.72 19.32
C TRP A 76 0.14 5.56 17.80
N ARG A 77 1.10 4.98 17.06
CA ARG A 77 1.00 4.83 15.61
C ARG A 77 -0.12 3.87 15.19
N PRO A 78 -0.29 2.68 15.81
CA PRO A 78 -1.43 1.81 15.55
C PRO A 78 -2.77 2.46 15.89
N VAL A 79 -2.83 3.24 16.98
CA VAL A 79 -4.04 3.98 17.37
C VAL A 79 -4.41 5.01 16.30
N VAL A 80 -3.44 5.80 15.81
CA VAL A 80 -3.67 6.76 14.73
C VAL A 80 -4.05 6.05 13.43
N ALA A 81 -3.40 4.94 13.09
CA ALA A 81 -3.74 4.16 11.90
C ALA A 81 -5.17 3.62 11.97
N LEU A 82 -5.59 3.08 13.12
CA LEU A 82 -6.95 2.61 13.34
C LEU A 82 -7.96 3.76 13.26
N ALA A 83 -7.67 4.90 13.89
CA ALA A 83 -8.54 6.07 13.81
C ALA A 83 -8.70 6.57 12.37
N ALA A 84 -7.60 6.69 11.61
CA ALA A 84 -7.62 7.09 10.20
C ALA A 84 -8.41 6.09 9.33
N PHE A 85 -8.28 4.79 9.61
CA PHE A 85 -9.05 3.75 8.94
C PHE A 85 -10.56 3.92 9.19
N LEU A 86 -10.98 4.09 10.45
CA LEU A 86 -12.40 4.27 10.80
C LEU A 86 -12.98 5.56 10.19
N VAL A 87 -12.20 6.65 10.19
CA VAL A 87 -12.59 7.91 9.52
C VAL A 87 -12.75 7.68 8.02
N THR A 88 -11.81 6.99 7.38
CA THR A 88 -11.91 6.70 5.94
C THR A 88 -13.13 5.83 5.64
N LEU A 89 -13.44 4.87 6.51
CA LEU A 89 -14.61 4.00 6.39
C LEU A 89 -15.93 4.80 6.45
N ASP A 90 -16.06 5.71 7.42
CA ASP A 90 -17.23 6.59 7.54
C ASP A 90 -17.35 7.58 6.36
N LEU A 91 -16.22 8.18 5.95
CA LEU A 91 -16.20 9.15 4.86
C LEU A 91 -16.39 8.51 3.49
N HIS A 92 -16.14 7.21 3.33
CA HIS A 92 -16.23 6.55 2.04
C HIS A 92 -17.62 6.72 1.41
N VAL A 93 -18.68 6.45 2.17
CA VAL A 93 -20.05 6.63 1.66
C VAL A 93 -20.37 8.12 1.45
N ARG A 94 -19.94 8.98 2.38
CA ARG A 94 -20.28 10.42 2.35
C ARG A 94 -19.59 11.18 1.21
N VAL A 95 -18.37 10.78 0.84
CA VAL A 95 -17.53 11.48 -0.13
C VAL A 95 -17.51 10.77 -1.49
N ILE A 96 -17.45 9.44 -1.50
CA ILE A 96 -17.36 8.64 -2.73
C ILE A 96 -18.75 8.20 -3.22
N GLY A 97 -19.74 8.12 -2.32
CA GLY A 97 -21.12 7.78 -2.66
C GLY A 97 -21.41 6.28 -2.78
N VAL A 98 -20.43 5.42 -2.44
CA VAL A 98 -20.57 3.96 -2.52
C VAL A 98 -20.17 3.28 -1.21
N SER A 99 -20.75 2.12 -0.91
CA SER A 99 -20.40 1.35 0.29
C SER A 99 -19.02 0.68 0.13
N PRO A 100 -18.10 0.82 1.10
CA PRO A 100 -16.86 0.03 1.15
C PRO A 100 -17.06 -1.37 1.75
N LEU A 101 -18.25 -1.67 2.27
CA LEU A 101 -18.59 -2.94 2.93
C LEU A 101 -19.37 -3.86 1.99
N PRO A 102 -19.23 -5.20 2.14
CA PRO A 102 -19.98 -6.16 1.34
C PRO A 102 -21.49 -6.01 1.54
N PRO A 103 -22.31 -6.35 0.52
CA PRO A 103 -23.76 -6.21 0.61
C PRO A 103 -24.40 -6.99 1.76
N SER A 104 -23.77 -8.07 2.24
CA SER A 104 -24.29 -8.91 3.32
C SER A 104 -24.29 -8.26 4.71
N LEU A 105 -23.76 -7.04 4.83
CA LEU A 105 -23.77 -6.26 6.07
C LEU A 105 -24.87 -5.19 6.09
N PHE A 106 -25.81 -5.25 5.13
CA PHE A 106 -26.98 -4.38 5.02
C PHE A 106 -28.26 -5.18 4.73
#